data_AF-A0A519FTA2-F1
#
_entry.id   AF-A0A519FTA2-F1
#
_cell.length_a   1.000
_cell.length_b   1.000
_cell.length_c   1.000
_cell.angle_alpha   90.00
_cell.angle_beta   90.00
_cell.angle_gamma   90.00
#
_symmetry.space_group_name_H-M   'P 1'
#
loop_
_entity.id
_entity.type
_entity.pdbx_description
1 polymer ?
#
loop_
_entity_poly.entity_id
_entity_poly.type
_entity_poly.pdbx_seq_one_letter_code
_entity_poly.pdbx_strand_id
1 'polypeptide(L)'
;MVDGSRGPEEGAEGPLAPVIPLFGSRPGPSAERAEPASRAKAAVDAGAGADAAWHITWTDDASGEQPVDEAEAEHRAAAEAALLKKLRARSLSVRESRAFLIEQGLADEGADAVIDGLLRHGYIDDLRLAEQLVYIGTDRKRQGRVAIAQTLASRGIPRDIADAALADSDDIAAASSSS
;
A
#
# COMPACT_ATOMS: atom_id res chain seq x y z
N MET A 1 39.46 5.67 63.70
CA MET A 1 38.52 4.56 63.98
C MET A 1 37.17 5.00 63.43
N VAL A 2 36.64 4.24 62.44
CA VAL A 2 35.31 4.30 61.78
C VAL A 2 34.96 5.62 61.04
N ASP A 3 34.98 5.70 59.70
CA ASP A 3 34.08 5.15 58.65
C ASP A 3 32.72 5.88 58.53
N GLY A 4 32.29 6.12 57.28
CA GLY A 4 30.91 6.49 56.91
C GLY A 4 30.83 7.76 56.06
N SER A 5 31.13 7.73 54.76
CA SER A 5 30.23 7.30 53.68
C SER A 5 28.93 8.12 53.59
N ARG A 6 28.81 8.96 52.54
CA ARG A 6 27.86 8.80 51.40
C ARG A 6 27.58 10.17 50.75
N GLY A 7 27.98 10.30 49.49
CA GLY A 7 27.81 11.51 48.69
C GLY A 7 26.36 11.77 48.26
N PRO A 8 26.09 12.95 47.68
CA PRO A 8 24.81 13.24 47.04
C PRO A 8 24.63 12.39 45.79
N GLU A 9 23.44 11.82 45.67
CA GLU A 9 22.93 11.03 44.56
C GLU A 9 23.10 11.80 43.23
N GLU A 10 23.92 11.27 42.33
CA GLU A 10 24.02 11.71 40.93
C GLU A 10 22.73 11.30 40.19
N GLY A 11 21.86 12.27 39.93
CA GLY A 11 20.86 12.15 38.87
C GLY A 11 21.59 12.10 37.54
N ALA A 12 21.79 10.90 37.01
CA ALA A 12 22.40 10.65 35.73
C ALA A 12 21.56 11.27 34.60
N GLU A 13 21.89 12.49 34.21
CA GLU A 13 21.49 13.10 32.95
C GLU A 13 22.23 12.36 31.83
N GLY A 14 21.72 11.17 31.47
CA GLY A 14 22.24 10.41 30.35
C GLY A 14 22.18 11.26 29.07
N PRO A 15 23.18 11.17 28.18
CA PRO A 15 23.21 11.97 26.97
C PRO A 15 21.94 11.69 26.16
N LEU A 16 21.16 12.75 25.89
CA LEU A 16 20.01 12.69 25.00
C LEU A 16 20.43 12.04 23.68
N ALA A 17 19.71 10.97 23.29
CA ALA A 17 20.00 10.29 22.05
C ALA A 17 19.83 11.25 20.85
N PRO A 18 20.74 11.23 19.87
CA PRO A 18 20.64 12.10 18.71
C PRO A 18 19.44 11.67 17.84
N VAL A 19 18.55 12.64 17.56
CA VAL A 19 17.39 12.45 16.69
C VAL A 19 17.82 12.58 15.23
N ILE A 20 17.65 11.51 14.46
CA ILE A 20 17.93 11.48 13.02
C ILE A 20 16.67 11.94 12.27
N PRO A 21 16.73 13.03 11.46
CA PRO A 21 15.57 13.46 10.68
C PRO A 21 15.28 12.45 9.56
N LEU A 22 14.04 11.95 9.52
CA LEU A 22 13.64 10.83 8.66
C LEU A 22 13.41 11.21 7.19
N PHE A 23 13.68 12.47 6.77
CA PHE A 23 13.56 12.87 5.37
C PHE A 23 14.65 13.86 4.95
N GLY A 24 15.49 13.40 4.01
CA GLY A 24 16.14 14.20 2.96
C GLY A 24 17.03 15.38 3.37
N SER A 25 18.25 15.13 3.82
CA SER A 25 19.35 16.10 3.68
C SER A 25 20.60 15.44 3.13
N ARG A 26 21.01 15.86 1.93
CA ARG A 26 22.31 15.54 1.33
C ARG A 26 23.36 16.49 1.91
N PRO A 27 24.48 16.02 2.49
CA PRO A 27 25.59 16.91 2.78
C PRO A 27 26.21 17.39 1.46
N GLY A 28 26.08 18.69 1.19
CA GLY A 28 26.78 19.36 0.09
C GLY A 28 28.24 19.64 0.45
N PRO A 29 29.17 19.64 -0.52
CA PRO A 29 30.59 19.91 -0.26
C PRO A 29 30.92 21.42 -0.35
N SER A 30 31.62 21.94 0.66
CA SER A 30 32.46 23.16 0.63
C SER A 30 33.16 23.28 1.98
N ALA A 31 34.45 23.62 2.13
CA ALA A 31 35.57 23.93 1.25
C ALA A 31 36.84 23.65 2.10
N GLU A 32 38.03 23.38 1.56
CA GLU A 32 39.13 24.34 1.38
C GLU A 32 40.27 23.61 0.60
N ARG A 33 40.54 23.94 -0.67
CA ARG A 33 41.59 24.84 -1.20
C ARG A 33 43.05 24.50 -0.80
N ALA A 34 43.81 23.90 -1.74
CA ALA A 34 45.09 24.40 -2.31
C ALA A 34 45.95 23.27 -2.93
N GLU A 35 46.21 23.35 -4.23
CA GLU A 35 47.32 22.70 -5.00
C GLU A 35 48.40 23.79 -5.27
N PRO A 36 49.64 23.55 -5.81
CA PRO A 36 50.28 22.32 -6.31
C PRO A 36 51.80 22.15 -5.93
N ALA A 37 52.43 21.00 -6.20
CA ALA A 37 53.85 20.90 -6.65
C ALA A 37 54.34 19.46 -6.97
N SER A 38 54.40 19.15 -8.27
CA SER A 38 55.47 18.46 -9.03
C SER A 38 56.42 17.39 -8.42
N ARG A 39 56.31 16.19 -9.05
CA ARG A 39 57.37 15.39 -9.74
C ARG A 39 58.24 14.37 -8.95
N ALA A 40 57.79 13.12 -9.08
CA ALA A 40 58.50 11.86 -9.43
C ALA A 40 59.45 11.17 -8.42
N LYS A 41 59.18 9.88 -8.16
CA LYS A 41 60.02 8.74 -8.60
C LYS A 41 59.24 7.40 -8.57
N ALA A 42 59.69 6.49 -9.42
CA ALA A 42 59.06 5.24 -9.87
C ALA A 42 59.44 3.99 -9.06
N ALA A 43 58.56 2.98 -9.09
CA ALA A 43 58.82 1.52 -9.18
C ALA A 43 57.46 0.79 -9.07
N VAL A 44 56.92 0.21 -10.16
CA VAL A 44 56.90 -1.23 -10.48
C VAL A 44 56.46 -2.12 -9.30
N ASP A 45 55.24 -2.63 -9.36
CA ASP A 45 54.98 -4.08 -9.44
C ASP A 45 53.56 -4.37 -9.97
N ALA A 46 53.42 -5.45 -10.72
CA ALA A 46 52.22 -5.86 -11.40
C ALA A 46 51.26 -6.61 -10.46
N GLY A 47 49.97 -6.29 -10.52
CA GLY A 47 48.94 -7.04 -9.80
C GLY A 47 47.56 -6.77 -10.38
N ALA A 48 47.14 -7.61 -11.33
CA ALA A 48 45.74 -7.72 -11.72
C ALA A 48 44.91 -8.15 -10.50
N GLY A 49 43.81 -7.44 -10.24
CA GLY A 49 42.91 -7.74 -9.13
C GLY A 49 41.64 -6.91 -9.27
N ALA A 50 40.74 -7.37 -10.15
CA ALA A 50 39.39 -6.87 -10.27
C ALA A 50 38.56 -7.39 -9.07
N ASP A 51 38.75 -6.78 -7.91
CA ASP A 51 38.09 -7.20 -6.66
C ASP A 51 37.39 -6.01 -5.98
N ALA A 52 36.43 -5.45 -6.70
CA ALA A 52 35.30 -4.73 -6.09
C ALA A 52 33.97 -5.19 -6.72
N ALA A 53 33.96 -6.44 -7.21
CA ALA A 53 32.74 -7.16 -7.53
C ALA A 53 32.10 -7.60 -6.22
N TRP A 54 31.26 -6.72 -5.69
CA TRP A 54 30.23 -6.94 -4.69
C TRP A 54 29.94 -8.42 -4.42
N HIS A 55 30.46 -8.93 -3.30
CA HIS A 55 30.06 -10.21 -2.74
C HIS A 55 28.59 -10.14 -2.32
N ILE A 56 27.70 -10.53 -3.23
CA ILE A 56 26.40 -11.12 -2.88
C ILE A 56 26.56 -12.63 -3.00
N THR A 57 27.15 -13.23 -1.98
CA THR A 57 27.02 -14.66 -1.70
C THR A 57 25.62 -14.92 -1.15
N TRP A 58 24.63 -14.86 -2.04
CA TRP A 58 23.40 -15.64 -1.92
C TRP A 58 23.06 -16.21 -3.30
N THR A 59 23.87 -17.19 -3.69
CA THR A 59 23.45 -18.22 -4.63
C THR A 59 23.81 -19.52 -3.94
N ASP A 60 22.88 -20.01 -3.13
CA ASP A 60 22.84 -21.43 -2.79
C ASP A 60 21.66 -22.03 -3.56
N ASP A 61 22.04 -22.83 -4.53
CA ASP A 61 21.23 -23.62 -5.42
C ASP A 61 20.65 -24.80 -4.63
N ALA A 62 19.36 -24.73 -4.31
CA ALA A 62 18.55 -25.90 -3.96
C ALA A 62 17.06 -25.60 -4.16
N SER A 63 16.59 -25.76 -5.40
CA SER A 63 15.43 -26.57 -5.77
C SER A 63 14.79 -25.99 -7.02
N GLY A 64 14.93 -26.68 -8.15
CA GLY A 64 14.32 -26.35 -9.44
C GLY A 64 12.80 -26.51 -9.48
N GLU A 65 12.10 -26.08 -8.43
CA GLU A 65 10.64 -26.15 -8.27
C GLU A 65 10.01 -24.78 -7.92
N GLN A 66 10.80 -23.73 -7.69
CA GLN A 66 10.33 -22.42 -7.17
C GLN A 66 10.15 -21.23 -8.17
N PRO A 67 10.38 -21.30 -9.50
CA PRO A 67 10.27 -20.11 -10.35
C PRO A 67 8.83 -19.74 -10.75
N VAL A 68 7.88 -20.68 -10.69
CA VAL A 68 6.49 -20.45 -11.09
C VAL A 68 5.68 -19.75 -10.01
N ASP A 69 5.86 -20.15 -8.75
CA ASP A 69 5.12 -19.59 -7.62
C ASP A 69 5.49 -18.12 -7.35
N GLU A 70 6.77 -17.76 -7.47
CA GLU A 70 7.21 -16.36 -7.31
C GLU A 70 6.68 -15.47 -8.43
N ALA A 71 6.75 -15.92 -9.69
CA ALA A 71 6.23 -15.16 -10.83
C ALA A 71 4.70 -14.95 -10.75
N GLU A 72 3.96 -15.97 -10.31
CA GLU A 72 2.51 -15.85 -10.06
C GLU A 72 2.21 -14.92 -8.88
N ALA A 73 3.01 -14.94 -7.82
CA ALA A 73 2.89 -14.03 -6.69
C ALA A 73 3.15 -12.57 -7.10
N GLU A 74 4.21 -12.31 -7.87
CA GLU A 74 4.53 -11.00 -8.43
C GLU A 74 3.41 -10.50 -9.36
N HIS A 75 2.89 -11.36 -10.23
CA HIS A 75 1.80 -11.02 -11.13
C HIS A 75 0.52 -10.65 -10.37
N ARG A 76 0.19 -11.41 -9.32
CA ARG A 76 -0.94 -11.12 -8.42
C ARG A 76 -0.77 -9.79 -7.70
N ALA A 77 0.42 -9.52 -7.16
CA ALA A 77 0.73 -8.25 -6.49
C ALA A 77 0.62 -7.06 -7.44
N ALA A 78 1.06 -7.20 -8.70
CA ALA A 78 0.93 -6.17 -9.72
C ALA A 78 -0.54 -5.90 -10.07
N ALA A 79 -1.37 -6.94 -10.21
CA ALA A 79 -2.80 -6.80 -10.47
C ALA A 79 -3.55 -6.18 -9.28
N GLU A 80 -3.21 -6.55 -8.05
CA GLU A 80 -3.74 -5.92 -6.83
C GLU A 80 -3.38 -4.44 -6.78
N ALA A 81 -2.13 -4.07 -7.04
CA ALA A 81 -1.71 -2.67 -7.08
C ALA A 81 -2.46 -1.86 -8.15
N ALA A 82 -2.71 -2.46 -9.32
CA ALA A 82 -3.52 -1.84 -10.37
C ALA A 82 -4.98 -1.65 -9.94
N LEU A 83 -5.57 -2.63 -9.24
CA LEU A 83 -6.93 -2.52 -8.70
C LEU A 83 -7.01 -1.43 -7.62
N LEU A 84 -6.06 -1.39 -6.69
CA LEU A 84 -5.96 -0.34 -5.66
C LEU A 84 -5.88 1.05 -6.28
N LYS A 85 -5.12 1.22 -7.37
CA LYS A 85 -5.05 2.48 -8.10
C LYS A 85 -6.42 2.91 -8.64
N LYS A 86 -7.24 1.96 -9.12
CA LYS A 86 -8.62 2.24 -9.58
C LYS A 86 -9.55 2.56 -8.43
N LEU A 87 -9.49 1.81 -7.33
CA LEU A 87 -10.30 2.02 -6.13
C LEU A 87 -10.08 3.40 -5.51
N ARG A 88 -8.86 3.95 -5.61
CA ARG A 88 -8.56 5.33 -5.19
C ARG A 88 -9.27 6.40 -6.01
N ALA A 89 -9.57 6.12 -7.28
CA ALA A 89 -10.23 7.06 -8.17
C ALA A 89 -11.75 6.88 -8.17
N ARG A 90 -12.25 5.65 -7.99
CA ARG A 90 -13.68 5.33 -7.98
C ARG A 90 -13.97 4.09 -7.15
N SER A 91 -15.09 4.10 -6.45
CA SER A 91 -15.64 2.90 -5.82
C SER A 91 -16.06 1.88 -6.88
N LEU A 92 -15.70 0.61 -6.67
CA LEU A 92 -16.01 -0.55 -7.52
C LEU A 92 -16.76 -1.59 -6.70
N SER A 93 -17.64 -2.36 -7.34
CA SER A 93 -18.24 -3.52 -6.69
C SER A 93 -17.28 -4.71 -6.63
N VAL A 94 -17.58 -5.70 -5.79
CA VAL A 94 -16.87 -6.99 -5.76
C VAL A 94 -16.84 -7.62 -7.16
N ARG A 95 -17.99 -7.63 -7.85
CA ARG A 95 -18.10 -8.21 -9.19
C ARG A 95 -17.26 -7.47 -10.23
N GLU A 96 -17.28 -6.14 -10.19
CA GLU A 96 -16.45 -5.30 -11.08
C GLU A 96 -14.95 -5.51 -10.79
N SER A 97 -14.60 -5.69 -9.51
CA SER A 97 -13.23 -5.93 -9.07
C SER A 97 -12.74 -7.29 -9.53
N ARG A 98 -13.57 -8.35 -9.39
CA ARG A 98 -13.27 -9.68 -9.95
C ARG A 98 -13.08 -9.62 -11.45
N ALA A 99 -14.02 -9.03 -12.18
CA ALA A 99 -13.92 -8.92 -13.63
C ALA A 99 -12.61 -8.23 -14.07
N PHE A 100 -12.20 -7.18 -13.35
CA PHE A 100 -10.94 -6.50 -13.61
C PHE A 100 -9.72 -7.39 -13.36
N LEU A 101 -9.70 -8.17 -12.27
CA LEU A 101 -8.57 -9.06 -11.96
C LEU A 101 -8.45 -10.21 -12.98
N ILE A 102 -9.57 -10.78 -13.41
CA ILE A 102 -9.60 -11.77 -14.49
C ILE A 102 -9.07 -11.17 -15.80
N GLU A 103 -9.44 -9.92 -16.11
CA GLU A 103 -8.92 -9.19 -17.28
C GLU A 103 -7.40 -8.96 -17.19
N GLN A 104 -6.83 -8.85 -15.99
CA GLN A 104 -5.37 -8.78 -15.78
C GLN A 104 -4.67 -10.13 -15.96
N GLY A 105 -5.41 -11.24 -16.10
CA GLY A 105 -4.85 -12.58 -16.31
C GLY A 105 -4.77 -13.44 -15.04
N LEU A 106 -5.38 -13.01 -13.92
CA LEU A 106 -5.42 -13.82 -12.70
C LEU A 106 -6.44 -14.97 -12.86
N ALA A 107 -6.09 -16.13 -12.30
CA ALA A 107 -7.04 -17.21 -12.08
C ALA A 107 -8.10 -16.82 -11.03
N ASP A 108 -9.25 -17.48 -11.04
CA ASP A 108 -10.37 -17.20 -10.13
C ASP A 108 -9.94 -17.26 -8.65
N GLU A 109 -9.16 -18.26 -8.25
CA GLU A 109 -8.67 -18.41 -6.87
C GLU A 109 -7.76 -17.24 -6.47
N GLY A 110 -6.89 -16.80 -7.39
CA GLY A 110 -6.00 -15.67 -7.17
C GLY A 110 -6.77 -14.35 -7.06
N ALA A 111 -7.77 -14.16 -7.91
CA ALA A 111 -8.65 -12.98 -7.86
C ALA A 111 -9.46 -12.94 -6.56
N ASP A 112 -9.99 -14.07 -6.13
CA ASP A 112 -10.78 -14.17 -4.89
C ASP A 112 -9.94 -13.91 -3.64
N ALA A 113 -8.69 -14.41 -3.60
CA ALA A 113 -7.77 -14.12 -2.50
C ALA A 113 -7.47 -12.62 -2.37
N VAL A 114 -7.27 -11.92 -3.50
CA VAL A 114 -7.05 -10.46 -3.52
C VAL A 114 -8.30 -9.71 -3.05
N ILE A 115 -9.47 -10.07 -3.59
CA ILE A 115 -10.75 -9.44 -3.22
C ILE A 115 -11.02 -9.58 -1.72
N ASP A 116 -10.83 -10.78 -1.17
CA ASP A 116 -11.05 -11.08 0.24
C ASP A 116 -10.10 -10.26 1.14
N GLY A 117 -8.84 -10.09 0.73
CA GLY A 117 -7.91 -9.15 1.38
C GLY A 117 -8.39 -7.70 1.37
N LEU A 118 -8.88 -7.22 0.22
CA LEU A 118 -9.37 -5.86 0.07
C LEU A 118 -10.69 -5.61 0.82
N LEU A 119 -11.57 -6.61 0.92
CA LEU A 119 -12.79 -6.57 1.73
C LEU A 119 -12.45 -6.43 3.21
N ARG A 120 -11.51 -7.25 3.72
CA ARG A 120 -11.06 -7.16 5.13
C ARG A 120 -10.49 -5.79 5.49
N HIS A 121 -9.76 -5.16 4.57
CA HIS A 121 -9.21 -3.83 4.76
C HIS A 121 -10.22 -2.70 4.51
N GLY A 122 -11.43 -3.02 4.05
CA GLY A 122 -12.49 -2.05 3.77
C GLY A 122 -12.26 -1.20 2.52
N TYR A 123 -11.42 -1.67 1.59
CA TYR A 123 -11.21 -0.99 0.30
C TYR A 123 -12.36 -1.24 -0.68
N ILE A 124 -13.00 -2.40 -0.58
CA ILE A 124 -14.20 -2.76 -1.34
C ILE A 124 -15.35 -2.87 -0.35
N ASP A 125 -16.48 -2.26 -0.69
CA ASP A 125 -17.70 -2.31 0.11
C ASP A 125 -18.91 -2.08 -0.80
N ASP A 126 -19.61 -3.16 -1.13
CA ASP A 126 -20.78 -3.12 -2.01
C ASP A 126 -21.96 -2.37 -1.38
N LEU A 127 -22.09 -2.40 -0.05
CA LEU A 127 -23.16 -1.69 0.67
C LEU A 127 -22.93 -0.19 0.58
N ARG A 128 -21.72 0.28 0.89
CA ARG A 128 -21.39 1.72 0.79
C ARG A 128 -21.49 2.22 -0.64
N LEU A 129 -21.08 1.41 -1.61
CA LEU A 129 -21.28 1.75 -3.02
C LEU A 129 -22.78 1.85 -3.37
N ALA A 130 -23.61 0.94 -2.86
CA ALA A 130 -25.04 0.95 -3.09
C ALA A 130 -25.69 2.21 -2.50
N GLU A 131 -25.44 2.52 -1.24
CA GLU A 131 -25.92 3.72 -0.55
C GLU A 131 -25.55 5.00 -1.32
N GLN A 132 -24.31 5.10 -1.79
CA GLN A 132 -23.85 6.23 -2.58
C GLN A 132 -24.62 6.37 -3.90
N LEU A 133 -24.85 5.25 -4.61
CA LEU A 133 -25.59 5.25 -5.88
C LEU A 133 -27.07 5.59 -5.67
N VAL A 134 -27.68 5.10 -4.59
CA VAL A 134 -29.04 5.45 -4.17
C VAL A 134 -29.13 6.95 -3.92
N TYR A 135 -28.25 7.49 -3.08
CA TYR A 135 -28.19 8.93 -2.79
C TYR A 135 -28.06 9.77 -4.07
N ILE A 136 -27.14 9.43 -4.98
CA ILE A 136 -26.96 10.16 -6.24
C ILE A 136 -28.20 10.05 -7.14
N GLY A 137 -28.83 8.87 -7.19
CA GLY A 137 -30.01 8.60 -8.00
C GLY A 137 -31.23 9.37 -7.52
N THR A 138 -31.47 9.42 -6.21
CA THR A 138 -32.60 10.12 -5.59
C THR A 138 -32.39 11.64 -5.56
N ASP A 139 -31.23 12.11 -5.10
CA ASP A 139 -30.95 13.52 -4.84
C ASP A 139 -30.74 14.31 -6.14
N ARG A 140 -29.83 13.84 -7.01
CA ARG A 140 -29.43 14.60 -8.21
C ARG A 140 -30.30 14.34 -9.42
N LYS A 141 -30.75 13.09 -9.60
CA LYS A 141 -31.44 12.66 -10.82
C LYS A 141 -32.93 12.45 -10.63
N ARG A 142 -33.44 12.53 -9.39
CA ARG A 142 -34.84 12.26 -9.02
C ARG A 142 -35.36 10.95 -9.62
N GLN A 143 -34.48 9.95 -9.72
CA GLN A 143 -34.81 8.65 -10.28
C GLN A 143 -35.72 7.88 -9.32
N GLY A 144 -36.70 7.16 -9.88
CA GLY A 144 -37.53 6.25 -9.09
C GLY A 144 -36.77 4.98 -8.68
N ARG A 145 -37.25 4.33 -7.61
CA ARG A 145 -36.66 3.12 -7.01
C ARG A 145 -36.28 2.04 -8.03
N VAL A 146 -37.14 1.78 -9.02
CA VAL A 146 -36.89 0.75 -10.06
C VAL A 146 -35.67 1.09 -10.93
N ALA A 147 -35.50 2.35 -11.33
CA ALA A 147 -34.36 2.77 -12.15
C ALA A 147 -33.04 2.70 -11.35
N ILE A 148 -33.09 3.02 -10.06
CA ILE A 148 -31.94 2.90 -9.16
C ILE A 148 -31.59 1.42 -8.97
N ALA A 149 -32.57 0.55 -8.67
CA ALA A 149 -32.36 -0.89 -8.55
C ALA A 149 -31.73 -1.51 -9.81
N GLN A 150 -32.18 -1.09 -11.00
CA GLN A 150 -31.58 -1.53 -12.26
C GLN A 150 -30.11 -1.08 -12.36
N THR A 151 -29.81 0.16 -11.96
CA THR A 151 -28.43 0.67 -11.95
C THR A 151 -27.52 -0.13 -11.00
N LEU A 152 -28.01 -0.45 -9.80
CA LEU A 152 -27.29 -1.26 -8.83
C LEU A 152 -27.00 -2.67 -9.39
N ALA A 153 -28.00 -3.29 -10.02
CA ALA A 153 -27.84 -4.59 -10.67
C ALA A 153 -26.85 -4.56 -11.84
N SER A 154 -26.88 -3.51 -12.68
CA SER A 154 -25.93 -3.33 -13.78
C SER A 154 -24.49 -3.16 -13.28
N ARG A 155 -24.30 -2.59 -12.09
CA ARG A 155 -23.01 -2.50 -11.38
C ARG A 155 -22.57 -3.81 -10.71
N GLY A 156 -23.42 -4.82 -10.72
CA GLY A 156 -23.13 -6.12 -10.13
C GLY A 156 -23.28 -6.19 -8.61
N ILE A 157 -23.99 -5.24 -8.00
CA ILE A 157 -24.28 -5.26 -6.56
C ILE A 157 -25.27 -6.40 -6.25
N PRO A 158 -25.02 -7.23 -5.21
CA PRO A 158 -25.94 -8.27 -4.79
C PRO A 158 -27.34 -7.74 -4.49
N ARG A 159 -28.36 -8.52 -4.82
CA ARG A 159 -29.76 -8.08 -4.72
C ARG A 159 -30.16 -7.72 -3.29
N ASP A 160 -29.74 -8.53 -2.32
CA ASP A 160 -29.97 -8.32 -0.90
C ASP A 160 -29.39 -6.98 -0.42
N ILE A 161 -28.17 -6.66 -0.81
CA ILE A 161 -27.51 -5.38 -0.50
C ILE A 161 -28.24 -4.20 -1.17
N ALA A 162 -28.63 -4.36 -2.45
CA ALA A 162 -29.38 -3.34 -3.17
C ALA A 162 -30.75 -3.07 -2.54
N ASP A 163 -31.48 -4.13 -2.16
CA ASP A 163 -32.79 -4.02 -1.52
C ASP A 163 -32.67 -3.36 -0.14
N ALA A 164 -31.63 -3.70 0.64
CA ALA A 164 -31.34 -3.09 1.93
C ALA A 164 -31.04 -1.59 1.82
N ALA A 165 -30.13 -1.18 0.93
CA ALA A 165 -29.78 0.22 0.74
C ALA A 165 -30.97 1.07 0.27
N LEU A 166 -31.82 0.52 -0.60
CA LEU A 166 -33.04 1.20 -1.03
C LEU A 166 -34.07 1.31 0.09
N ALA A 167 -34.23 0.27 0.93
CA ALA A 167 -35.14 0.31 2.06
C ALA A 167 -34.73 1.36 3.10
N ASP A 168 -33.44 1.45 3.42
CA ASP A 168 -32.89 2.47 4.33
C ASP A 168 -33.18 3.89 3.83
N SER A 169 -33.01 4.13 2.52
CA SER A 169 -33.32 5.44 1.92
C SER A 169 -34.81 5.80 1.97
N ASP A 170 -35.70 4.81 1.82
CA ASP A 170 -37.15 5.02 1.89
C ASP A 170 -37.57 5.35 3.33
N ASP A 171 -36.95 4.73 4.34
CA ASP A 171 -37.20 5.02 5.75
C ASP A 171 -36.77 6.44 6.13
N ILE A 172 -35.57 6.85 5.70
CA ILE A 172 -35.07 8.23 5.88
C ILE A 172 -36.01 9.25 5.22
N ALA A 173 -36.55 8.94 4.04
CA ALA A 173 -37.50 9.82 3.35
C ALA A 173 -38.87 9.91 4.07
N ALA A 174 -39.36 8.81 4.63
CA ALA A 174 -40.59 8.78 5.42
C ALA A 174 -40.47 9.57 6.72
N ALA A 175 -39.33 9.46 7.40
CA ALA A 175 -39.03 10.23 8.61
C ALA A 175 -38.96 11.74 8.31
N SER A 176 -38.37 12.12 7.17
CA SER A 176 -38.25 13.52 6.74
C SER A 176 -39.58 14.18 6.34
N SER A 177 -40.59 13.38 5.98
CA SER A 177 -41.91 13.88 5.56
C SER A 177 -42.90 14.06 6.73
N SER A 178 -42.55 13.56 7.91
CA SER A 178 -43.42 13.56 9.09
C SER A 178 -43.04 14.65 10.12
N SER A 179 -42.00 15.43 9.86
CA SER A 179 -41.56 16.61 10.65
C SER A 179 -41.87 17.90 9.92
#